data_AF-A0A957CJF6-F1
#
_entry.id   AF-A0A957CJF6-F1
#
_cell.length_a   1.000
_cell.length_b   1.000
_cell.length_c   1.000
_cell.angle_alpha   90.00
_cell.angle_beta   90.00
_cell.angle_gamma   90.00
#
_symmetry.space_group_name_H-M   'P 1'
#
loop_
_entity.id
_entity.type
_entity.pdbx_description
1 polymer ?
#
loop_
_entity_poly.entity_id
_entity_poly.type
_entity_poly.pdbx_seq_one_letter_code
_entity_poly.pdbx_strand_id
1 'polypeptide(L)'
;MTIYEQTATGIWSVDSPLSDYYEEDLPLQIGHRDLVQDPIQQRMFVILLAVTAALLIFALLILPGLLRNNQQAQISENVAPQAEAVVVENVVSGIGIGGLSPVFSPEVQHWAPQIIEWSAAYNLDPNIVATIMQIESCGDPQA
;
A
#
# COMPACT_ATOMS: atom_id res chain seq x y z
N MET A 1 7.59 32.24 2.15
CA MET A 1 7.28 30.82 2.40
C MET A 1 6.11 30.80 3.37
N THR A 2 4.90 30.74 2.83
CA THR A 2 3.66 30.69 3.60
C THR A 2 3.30 29.22 3.82
N ILE A 3 3.29 28.79 5.07
CA ILE A 3 2.80 27.46 5.45
C ILE A 3 1.28 27.55 5.49
N TYR A 4 0.61 26.69 4.72
CA TYR A 4 -0.84 26.54 4.80
C TYR A 4 -1.15 25.57 5.93
N GLU A 5 -1.67 26.06 7.05
CA GLU A 5 -2.33 25.19 8.02
C GLU A 5 -3.71 24.81 7.49
N GLN A 6 -3.88 23.53 7.18
CA GLN A 6 -5.16 22.99 6.73
C GLN A 6 -6.00 22.59 7.94
N THR A 7 -6.70 23.55 8.54
CA THR A 7 -7.69 23.28 9.58
C THR A 7 -8.99 22.77 8.93
N ALA A 8 -9.16 21.45 8.85
CA ALA A 8 -10.39 20.81 8.36
C ALA A 8 -11.55 21.02 9.36
N THR A 9 -12.25 22.15 9.27
CA THR A 9 -13.42 22.48 10.11
C THR A 9 -14.64 22.88 9.28
N GLY A 10 -14.77 22.35 8.07
CA GLY A 10 -15.95 22.56 7.22
C GLY A 10 -16.43 21.24 6.66
N ILE A 11 -17.62 20.80 7.06
CA ILE A 11 -18.41 19.86 6.27
C ILE A 11 -18.98 20.69 5.11
N TRP A 12 -18.55 20.39 3.89
CA TRP A 12 -19.13 21.00 2.70
C TRP A 12 -20.33 20.19 2.26
N SER A 13 -21.51 20.77 2.38
CA SER A 13 -22.71 20.24 1.71
C SER A 13 -22.52 20.40 0.21
N VAL A 14 -22.61 19.29 -0.52
CA VAL A 14 -22.68 19.30 -1.98
C VAL A 14 -24.12 19.61 -2.34
N ASP A 15 -24.36 20.79 -2.90
CA ASP A 15 -25.67 21.14 -3.46
C ASP A 15 -25.97 20.18 -4.61
N SER A 16 -26.88 19.24 -4.36
CA SER A 16 -27.40 18.32 -5.37
C SER A 16 -28.80 18.80 -5.72
N PRO A 17 -29.20 18.87 -7.00
CA PRO A 17 -30.56 19.28 -7.40
C PRO A 17 -31.68 18.35 -6.91
N LEU A 18 -31.35 17.35 -6.09
CA LEU A 18 -32.25 16.44 -5.41
C LEU A 18 -32.48 16.80 -3.92
N SER A 19 -31.81 17.82 -3.36
CA SER A 19 -31.92 18.19 -1.94
C SER A 19 -33.13 19.06 -1.60
N ASP A 20 -33.81 19.65 -2.59
CA ASP A 20 -34.83 20.68 -2.37
C ASP A 20 -36.17 20.16 -1.84
N TYR A 21 -36.27 18.86 -1.51
CA TYR A 21 -37.53 18.22 -1.14
C TYR A 21 -37.65 17.74 0.31
N TYR A 22 -36.64 17.94 1.17
CA TYR A 22 -36.71 17.46 2.55
C TYR A 22 -36.12 18.45 3.56
N GLU A 23 -36.77 19.59 3.76
CA GLU A 23 -36.68 20.33 5.03
C GLU A 23 -37.87 19.92 5.91
N GLU A 24 -37.74 18.75 6.56
CA GLU A 24 -38.59 18.40 7.69
C GLU A 24 -37.64 18.27 8.90
N ASP A 25 -37.61 19.30 9.74
CA ASP A 25 -36.89 19.34 11.02
C ASP A 25 -37.45 18.26 11.97
N LEU A 26 -37.07 17.02 11.73
CA LEU A 26 -37.31 15.92 12.66
C LEU A 26 -36.21 15.99 13.74
N PRO A 27 -36.57 16.09 15.03
CA PRO A 27 -35.58 16.00 16.09
C PRO A 27 -34.92 14.62 15.99
N LEU A 28 -33.62 14.61 15.67
CA LEU A 28 -32.78 13.42 15.67
C LEU A 28 -32.76 12.83 17.08
N GLN A 29 -33.66 11.89 17.34
CA GLN A 29 -33.65 11.05 18.52
C GLN A 29 -32.46 10.11 18.34
N ILE A 30 -31.32 10.43 18.97
CA ILE A 30 -30.15 9.58 18.99
C ILE A 30 -30.55 8.30 19.72
N GLY A 31 -31.01 7.32 18.95
CA GLY A 31 -31.29 5.98 19.45
C GLY A 31 -30.03 5.46 20.12
N HIS A 32 -30.15 5.14 21.42
CA HIS A 32 -29.15 4.35 22.10
C HIS A 32 -29.03 3.05 21.32
N ARG A 33 -27.94 2.89 20.57
CA ARG A 33 -27.67 1.65 19.85
C ARG A 33 -27.37 0.59 20.89
N ASP A 34 -28.40 -0.13 21.30
CA ASP A 34 -28.20 -1.46 21.85
C ASP A 34 -27.43 -2.23 20.78
N LEU A 35 -26.15 -2.45 21.02
CA LEU A 35 -25.26 -3.23 20.17
C LEU A 35 -25.77 -4.67 20.21
N VAL A 36 -26.80 -4.96 19.43
CA VAL A 36 -27.18 -6.33 19.09
C VAL A 36 -25.94 -6.90 18.41
N GLN A 37 -25.21 -7.70 19.17
CA GLN A 37 -23.94 -8.24 18.75
C GLN A 37 -24.24 -9.31 17.71
N ASP A 38 -24.20 -8.92 16.44
CA ASP A 38 -24.49 -9.82 15.34
C ASP A 38 -23.58 -11.06 15.45
N PRO A 39 -24.12 -12.28 15.27
CA PRO A 39 -23.34 -13.51 15.39
C PRO A 39 -22.16 -13.55 14.39
N ILE A 40 -22.21 -12.73 13.34
CA ILE A 40 -21.14 -12.54 12.35
C ILE A 40 -19.99 -11.71 12.92
N GLN A 41 -20.27 -10.65 13.69
CA GLN A 41 -19.25 -9.81 14.35
C GLN A 41 -18.51 -10.59 15.43
N GLN A 42 -19.23 -11.45 16.18
CA GLN A 42 -18.62 -12.32 17.18
C GLN A 42 -17.67 -13.35 16.56
N ARG A 43 -18.01 -13.88 15.38
CA ARG A 43 -17.13 -14.80 14.62
C ARG A 43 -15.90 -14.08 14.08
N MET A 44 -16.07 -12.87 13.53
CA MET A 44 -14.95 -12.07 13.02
C MET A 44 -13.96 -11.71 14.13
N PHE A 45 -14.45 -11.34 15.32
CA PHE A 45 -13.61 -11.00 16.47
C PHE A 45 -12.80 -12.21 16.98
N VAL A 46 -13.41 -13.40 17.06
CA VAL A 46 -12.71 -14.63 17.49
C VAL A 46 -11.59 -15.01 16.52
N ILE A 47 -11.85 -14.90 15.20
CA ILE A 47 -10.83 -15.21 14.18
C ILE A 47 -9.66 -14.21 14.28
N LEU A 48 -9.94 -12.92 14.44
CA LEU A 48 -8.91 -11.90 14.58
C LEU A 48 -8.04 -12.13 15.82
N LEU A 49 -8.66 -12.47 16.96
CA LEU A 49 -7.92 -12.81 18.18
C LEU A 49 -7.06 -14.07 18.00
N ALA A 50 -7.57 -15.10 17.31
CA ALA A 50 -6.82 -16.33 17.07
C ALA A 50 -5.59 -16.10 16.18
N VAL A 51 -5.73 -15.30 15.11
CA VAL A 51 -4.61 -14.97 14.21
C VAL A 51 -3.54 -14.15 14.92
N THR A 52 -3.95 -13.12 15.67
CA THR A 52 -3.00 -12.28 16.42
C THR A 52 -2.25 -13.08 17.50
N ALA A 53 -2.94 -13.96 18.23
CA ALA A 53 -2.31 -14.85 19.19
C ALA A 53 -1.33 -15.84 18.52
N ALA A 54 -1.70 -16.42 17.37
CA ALA A 54 -0.84 -17.33 16.62
C ALA A 54 0.45 -16.65 16.15
N LEU A 55 0.36 -15.41 15.65
CA LEU A 55 1.53 -14.63 15.24
C LEU A 55 2.46 -14.31 16.41
N LEU A 56 1.91 -13.94 17.57
CA LEU A 56 2.70 -13.69 18.78
C LEU A 56 3.41 -14.95 19.28
N ILE A 57 2.72 -16.10 19.29
CA ILE A 57 3.31 -17.38 19.67
C ILE A 57 4.43 -17.77 18.70
N PHE A 58 4.19 -17.64 17.40
CA PHE A 58 5.19 -17.93 16.36
C PHE A 58 6.42 -17.04 16.49
N ALA A 59 6.24 -15.73 16.72
CA ALA A 59 7.32 -14.81 16.96
C ALA A 59 8.12 -15.19 18.22
N LEU A 60 7.45 -15.56 19.32
CA LEU A 60 8.07 -15.94 20.59
C LEU A 60 8.87 -17.25 20.48
N LEU A 61 8.47 -18.17 19.59
CA LEU A 61 9.20 -19.41 19.31
C LEU A 61 10.44 -19.19 18.43
N ILE A 62 10.42 -18.23 17.49
CA ILE A 62 11.52 -18.00 16.54
C ILE A 62 12.59 -17.05 17.08
N LEU A 63 12.19 -16.01 17.82
CA LEU A 63 13.10 -15.01 18.41
C LEU A 63 14.32 -15.58 19.17
N PRO A 64 14.18 -16.58 20.07
CA PRO A 64 15.32 -17.08 20.84
C PRO A 64 16.35 -17.84 19.97
N GLY A 65 15.94 -18.41 18.84
CA GLY A 65 16.85 -19.02 17.87
C GLY A 65 17.73 -18.00 17.15
N LEU A 66 17.17 -16.82 16.85
CA LEU A 66 17.89 -15.74 16.18
C LEU A 66 18.90 -15.05 17.10
N LEU A 67 18.56 -14.86 18.37
CA LEU A 67 19.42 -14.24 19.38
C LEU A 67 20.62 -15.13 19.76
N ARG A 68 20.48 -16.46 19.72
CA ARG A 68 21.58 -17.41 20.00
C ARG A 68 22.66 -17.46 18.93
N ASN A 69 22.29 -17.27 17.66
CA ASN A 69 23.24 -17.36 16.53
C ASN A 69 24.25 -16.20 16.47
N ASN A 70 24.04 -15.12 17.24
CA ASN A 70 24.91 -13.94 17.24
C ASN A 70 26.12 -14.05 18.19
N GLN A 71 26.22 -15.07 19.06
CA GLN A 71 27.35 -15.22 19.99
C GLN A 71 28.55 -15.99 19.41
N GLN A 72 28.42 -16.64 18.25
CA GLN A 72 29.51 -17.42 17.65
C GLN A 72 30.43 -16.61 16.71
N ALA A 73 30.13 -15.32 16.44
CA ALA A 73 30.81 -14.51 15.44
C ALA A 73 31.94 -13.63 16.02
N GLN A 74 32.70 -14.12 17.02
CA GLN A 74 33.91 -13.44 17.51
C GLN A 74 35.10 -14.40 17.65
N ILE A 75 35.54 -15.06 16.57
CA ILE A 75 36.94 -15.49 16.41
C ILE A 75 37.30 -15.50 14.92
N SER A 76 37.98 -14.45 14.44
CA SER A 76 39.14 -14.56 13.52
C SER A 76 39.67 -13.18 13.17
N GLU A 77 40.58 -12.77 14.04
CA GLU A 77 41.83 -12.07 13.80
C GLU A 77 42.35 -12.10 12.34
N ASN A 78 42.19 -10.98 11.67
CA ASN A 78 43.12 -10.29 10.76
C ASN A 78 44.21 -11.12 10.04
N VAL A 79 44.05 -11.35 8.73
CA VAL A 79 45.16 -11.50 7.76
C VAL A 79 44.86 -10.72 6.47
N ALA A 80 45.48 -9.54 6.38
CA ALA A 80 46.05 -8.83 5.21
C ALA A 80 45.26 -8.62 3.90
N PRO A 81 45.52 -7.51 3.18
CA PRO A 81 44.60 -6.90 2.23
C PRO A 81 44.78 -7.47 0.83
N GLN A 82 43.68 -7.90 0.19
CA GLN A 82 43.65 -8.14 -1.24
C GLN A 82 42.45 -7.43 -1.86
N ALA A 83 42.81 -6.36 -2.58
CA ALA A 83 42.17 -5.79 -3.76
C ALA A 83 40.64 -5.75 -3.78
N GLU A 84 40.15 -4.51 -3.66
CA GLU A 84 38.96 -3.97 -4.32
C GLU A 84 38.40 -4.84 -5.46
N ALA A 85 37.33 -5.56 -5.14
CA ALA A 85 36.19 -5.63 -6.02
C ALA A 85 35.01 -5.10 -5.22
N VAL A 86 34.74 -3.80 -5.37
CA VAL A 86 33.49 -3.19 -4.92
C VAL A 86 32.39 -3.89 -5.71
N VAL A 87 31.81 -4.95 -5.15
CA VAL A 87 30.50 -5.42 -5.55
C VAL A 87 29.55 -4.40 -4.97
N VAL A 88 29.32 -3.32 -5.72
CA VAL A 88 28.13 -2.50 -5.55
C VAL A 88 26.98 -3.46 -5.77
N GLU A 89 26.38 -3.90 -4.67
CA GLU A 89 25.11 -4.61 -4.68
C GLU A 89 24.16 -3.74 -5.48
N ASN A 90 23.78 -4.23 -6.67
CA ASN A 90 22.90 -3.52 -7.58
C ASN A 90 21.47 -3.60 -6.99
N VAL A 91 21.24 -2.91 -5.88
CA VAL A 91 19.92 -2.62 -5.31
C VAL A 91 19.30 -1.47 -6.11
N VAL A 92 19.22 -1.68 -7.42
CA VAL A 92 18.34 -0.94 -8.34
C VAL A 92 17.72 -1.98 -9.28
N SER A 93 17.07 -2.98 -8.70
CA SER A 93 15.85 -3.53 -9.30
C SER A 93 14.71 -2.62 -8.86
N GLY A 94 14.55 -1.48 -9.54
CA GLY A 94 13.52 -0.50 -9.13
C GLY A 94 13.61 0.89 -9.74
N ILE A 95 14.52 1.15 -10.67
CA ILE A 95 14.33 2.21 -11.67
C ILE A 95 14.08 1.45 -12.96
N GLY A 96 12.80 1.18 -13.24
CA GLY A 96 12.37 0.42 -14.41
C GLY A 96 12.66 1.18 -15.70
N ILE A 97 13.91 1.17 -16.17
CA ILE A 97 14.21 1.36 -17.60
C ILE A 97 13.99 0.02 -18.34
N GLY A 98 12.97 -0.72 -17.95
CA GLY A 98 12.83 -2.13 -18.29
C GLY A 98 11.44 -2.67 -17.96
N GLY A 99 10.66 -2.86 -19.03
CA GLY A 99 9.46 -3.69 -19.06
C GLY A 99 8.26 -3.17 -18.25
N LEU A 100 7.07 -3.34 -18.81
CA LEU A 100 5.84 -3.21 -18.06
C LEU A 100 5.63 -4.48 -17.21
N SER A 101 5.29 -4.33 -15.93
CA SER A 101 5.00 -5.46 -15.04
C SER A 101 3.83 -6.30 -15.56
N PRO A 102 3.88 -7.64 -15.49
CA PRO A 102 2.80 -8.52 -15.94
C PRO A 102 1.54 -8.46 -15.05
N VAL A 103 1.58 -7.73 -13.92
CA VAL A 103 0.46 -7.64 -12.97
C VAL A 103 -0.72 -6.81 -13.49
N PHE A 104 -0.47 -5.92 -14.45
CA PHE A 104 -1.51 -5.06 -15.02
C PHE A 104 -2.50 -5.86 -15.86
N SER A 105 -3.74 -5.35 -15.93
CA SER A 105 -4.81 -5.95 -16.71
C SER A 105 -4.44 -6.11 -18.19
N PRO A 106 -5.03 -7.08 -18.92
CA PRO A 106 -4.79 -7.25 -20.36
C PRO A 106 -5.02 -5.97 -21.18
N GLU A 107 -6.00 -5.15 -20.79
CA GLU A 107 -6.32 -3.86 -21.39
C GLU A 107 -5.16 -2.86 -21.25
N VAL A 108 -4.54 -2.78 -20.07
CA VAL A 108 -3.34 -1.95 -19.87
C VAL A 108 -2.10 -2.54 -20.57
N GLN A 109 -1.97 -3.88 -20.60
CA GLN A 109 -0.88 -4.55 -21.33
C GLN A 109 -0.94 -4.30 -22.83
N HIS A 110 -2.14 -4.09 -23.41
CA HIS A 110 -2.30 -3.70 -24.80
C HIS A 110 -1.51 -2.43 -25.16
N TRP A 111 -1.41 -1.51 -24.20
CA TRP A 111 -0.70 -0.24 -24.33
C TRP A 111 0.77 -0.29 -23.91
N ALA A 112 1.32 -1.47 -23.60
CA ALA A 112 2.69 -1.61 -23.12
C ALA A 112 3.74 -0.93 -24.04
N PRO A 113 3.69 -1.05 -25.38
CA PRO A 113 4.65 -0.39 -26.25
C PRO A 113 4.65 1.14 -26.07
N GLN A 114 3.47 1.76 -26.03
CA GLN A 114 3.30 3.20 -25.89
C GLN A 114 3.68 3.68 -24.49
N ILE A 115 3.27 2.94 -23.45
CA ILE A 115 3.64 3.23 -22.06
C ILE A 115 5.17 3.23 -21.91
N ILE A 116 5.86 2.24 -22.48
CA ILE A 116 7.33 2.15 -22.43
C ILE A 116 7.97 3.32 -23.21
N GLU A 117 7.46 3.63 -24.41
CA GLU A 117 7.97 4.73 -25.24
C GLU A 117 7.83 6.09 -24.54
N TRP A 118 6.64 6.39 -24.02
CA TRP A 118 6.38 7.65 -23.30
C TRP A 118 7.19 7.71 -22.00
N SER A 119 7.29 6.61 -21.27
CA SER A 119 8.09 6.55 -20.06
C SER A 119 9.57 6.83 -20.35
N ALA A 120 10.11 6.31 -21.44
CA ALA A 120 11.47 6.62 -21.88
C ALA A 120 11.61 8.10 -22.28
N ALA A 121 10.63 8.67 -23.00
CA ALA A 121 10.67 10.06 -23.45
C ALA A 121 10.66 11.06 -22.28
N TYR A 122 9.97 10.73 -21.18
CA TYR A 122 9.81 11.60 -20.02
C TYR A 122 10.60 11.17 -18.78
N ASN A 123 11.45 10.13 -18.90
CA ASN A 123 12.23 9.56 -17.81
C ASN A 123 11.34 9.16 -16.60
N LEU A 124 10.22 8.50 -16.88
CA LEU A 124 9.28 7.96 -15.91
C LEU A 124 9.40 6.44 -15.81
N ASP A 125 8.91 5.85 -14.71
CA ASP A 125 8.76 4.40 -14.59
C ASP A 125 7.49 3.93 -15.34
N PRO A 126 7.58 2.98 -16.29
CA PRO A 126 6.43 2.42 -17.00
C PRO A 126 5.31 1.91 -16.10
N ASN A 127 5.64 1.37 -14.93
CA ASN A 127 4.67 0.83 -13.98
C ASN A 127 3.87 1.94 -13.27
N ILE A 128 4.46 3.12 -13.08
CA ILE A 128 3.74 4.27 -12.54
C ILE A 128 2.75 4.80 -13.58
N VAL A 129 3.17 4.95 -14.83
CA VAL A 129 2.27 5.37 -15.93
C VAL A 129 1.12 4.39 -16.10
N ALA A 130 1.40 3.09 -16.06
CA ALA A 130 0.39 2.05 -16.14
C ALA A 130 -0.58 2.03 -14.95
N THR A 131 -0.11 2.39 -13.76
CA THR A 131 -0.96 2.53 -12.57
C THR A 131 -1.98 3.65 -12.78
N ILE A 132 -1.54 4.81 -13.30
CA ILE A 132 -2.45 5.92 -13.62
C ILE A 132 -3.48 5.47 -14.66
N MET A 133 -3.05 4.85 -15.75
CA MET A 133 -3.97 4.34 -16.77
C MET A 133 -5.01 3.37 -16.18
N GLN A 134 -4.58 2.46 -15.31
CA GLN A 134 -5.45 1.47 -14.67
C GLN A 134 -6.53 2.11 -13.79
N ILE A 135 -6.21 3.18 -13.05
CA ILE A 135 -7.18 3.83 -12.14
C ILE A 135 -8.10 4.81 -12.87
N GLU A 136 -7.64 5.46 -13.94
CA GLU A 136 -8.41 6.48 -14.64
C GLU A 136 -9.32 5.91 -15.73
N SER A 137 -8.89 4.83 -16.40
CA SER A 137 -9.59 4.31 -17.59
C SER A 137 -9.68 2.79 -17.64
N CYS A 138 -9.03 2.08 -16.72
CA CYS A 138 -8.78 0.64 -16.83
C CYS A 138 -8.07 0.22 -18.13
N GLY A 139 -7.45 1.14 -18.89
CA GLY A 139 -6.86 0.87 -20.21
C GLY A 139 -7.84 0.97 -21.38
N ASP A 140 -9.06 1.49 -21.18
CA ASP A 140 -10.06 1.69 -22.24
C ASP A 140 -9.62 2.78 -23.25
N PRO A 141 -9.46 2.46 -24.54
CA PRO A 141 -9.16 3.44 -25.59
C PRO A 141 -10.24 4.52 -25.80
N GLN A 142 -11.44 4.35 -25.25
CA GLN A 142 -12.60 5.22 -25.44
C GLN A 142 -13.08 5.91 -24.15
N ALA A 143 -12.33 5.80 -23.06
CA ALA A 143 -12.63 6.44 -21.77
C ALA A 143 -12.70 7.97 -21.85
#